data_AF-A0A419EP99-F1
#
_entry.id   AF-A0A419EP99-F1
#
_cell.length_a   1.000
_cell.length_b   1.000
_cell.length_c   1.000
_cell.angle_alpha   90.00
_cell.angle_beta   90.00
_cell.angle_gamma   90.00
#
_symmetry.space_group_name_H-M   'P 1'
#
loop_
_entity.id
_entity.type
_entity.pdbx_description
1 polymer ?
#
loop_
_entity_poly.entity_id
_entity_poly.type
_entity_poly.pdbx_seq_one_letter_code
_entity_poly.pdbx_strand_id
1 'polypeptide(L)'
;MVKFDGTCWAIFNTDNSGLPDNYIYSIAIDKDNNKWIGTSEGLSVFNEGGIVSVKEKYTHSLPNEFFLSQNYPNPFNPSTTIRYSIPELSNVSIKVYDVLGREVATLVDEEKPAGNYQVQFNAENLKSGIYFYTLKAREFSQTKKLTLLK
;
A
#
# COMPACT_ATOMS: atom_id res chain seq x y z
N MET A 1 -4.26 -13.08 25.30
CA MET A 1 -3.28 -14.13 25.69
C MET A 1 -3.44 -14.47 27.17
N VAL A 2 -3.24 -15.72 27.57
CA VAL A 2 -3.10 -16.09 28.99
C VAL A 2 -1.71 -16.69 29.23
N LYS A 3 -1.10 -16.36 30.37
CA LYS A 3 0.16 -16.96 30.83
C LYS A 3 0.01 -17.45 32.25
N PHE A 4 0.46 -18.67 32.50
CA PHE A 4 0.64 -19.19 33.85
C PHE A 4 2.08 -18.94 34.31
N ASP A 5 2.27 -18.48 35.54
CA ASP A 5 3.60 -18.27 36.14
C ASP A 5 4.00 -19.37 37.13
N GLY A 6 3.18 -20.41 37.29
CA GLY A 6 3.36 -21.46 38.29
C GLY A 6 2.39 -21.34 39.48
N THR A 7 1.79 -20.15 39.67
CA THR A 7 0.93 -19.85 40.83
C THR A 7 -0.37 -19.15 40.45
N CYS A 8 -0.37 -18.29 39.43
CA CYS A 8 -1.58 -17.61 38.96
C CYS A 8 -1.60 -17.46 37.42
N TRP A 9 -2.80 -17.22 36.89
CA TRP A 9 -2.99 -16.91 35.47
C TRP A 9 -3.04 -15.40 35.29
N ALA A 10 -2.16 -14.86 34.45
CA ALA A 10 -2.22 -13.50 33.96
C ALA A 10 -2.96 -13.45 32.62
N ILE A 11 -3.88 -12.49 32.48
CA ILE A 11 -4.63 -12.24 31.23
C ILE A 11 -4.09 -10.97 30.58
N PHE A 12 -3.67 -11.08 29.34
CA PHE A 12 -3.17 -9.97 28.52
C PHE A 12 -4.12 -9.69 27.35
N ASN A 13 -4.44 -8.42 27.15
CA ASN A 13 -5.27 -7.89 26.08
C ASN A 13 -4.64 -6.59 25.52
N THR A 14 -5.27 -5.98 24.53
CA THR A 14 -4.83 -4.72 23.91
C THR A 14 -4.77 -3.55 24.88
N ASP A 15 -5.52 -3.59 25.99
CA ASP A 15 -5.65 -2.48 26.94
C ASP A 15 -4.56 -2.50 28.02
N ASN A 16 -4.03 -3.68 28.34
CA ASN A 16 -3.08 -3.89 29.43
C ASN A 16 -1.72 -4.44 28.98
N SER A 17 -1.48 -4.49 27.66
CA SER A 17 -0.25 -5.04 27.11
C SER A 17 0.17 -4.39 25.80
N GLY A 18 1.34 -4.79 25.29
CA GLY A 18 1.80 -4.45 23.94
C GLY A 18 1.15 -5.27 22.82
N LEU A 19 0.08 -6.05 23.07
CA LEU A 19 -0.55 -6.83 22.01
C LEU A 19 -1.21 -5.91 20.95
N PRO A 20 -0.95 -6.14 19.65
CA PRO A 20 -1.59 -5.39 18.58
C PRO A 20 -3.07 -5.76 18.38
N ASP A 21 -3.49 -6.96 18.77
CA ASP A 21 -4.88 -7.45 18.72
C ASP A 21 -5.14 -8.41 19.89
N ASN A 22 -6.42 -8.58 20.25
CA ASN A 22 -6.88 -9.60 21.20
C ASN A 22 -6.99 -10.99 20.58
N TYR A 23 -7.11 -11.08 19.24
CA TYR A 23 -7.13 -12.33 18.51
C TYR A 23 -5.72 -12.78 18.12
N ILE A 24 -5.33 -13.96 18.59
CA ILE A 24 -4.04 -14.59 18.29
C ILE A 24 -4.28 -15.72 17.30
N TYR A 25 -3.67 -15.61 16.12
CA TYR A 25 -3.80 -16.63 15.06
C TYR A 25 -2.65 -17.63 15.08
N SER A 26 -1.47 -17.20 15.53
CA SER A 26 -0.28 -18.05 15.57
C SER A 26 0.66 -17.69 16.70
N ILE A 27 1.35 -18.70 17.20
CA ILE A 27 2.44 -18.55 18.16
C ILE A 27 3.62 -19.40 17.69
N ALA A 28 4.81 -18.81 17.62
CA ALA A 28 6.06 -19.49 17.36
C ALA A 28 7.08 -19.20 18.47
N ILE A 29 7.98 -20.14 18.75
CA ILE A 29 9.01 -20.01 19.79
C ILE A 29 10.37 -20.13 19.14
N ASP A 30 11.26 -19.18 19.38
CA ASP A 30 12.64 -19.23 18.87
C ASP A 30 13.62 -19.87 19.87
N LYS A 31 14.88 -20.02 19.42
CA LYS A 31 15.97 -20.62 20.21
C LYS A 31 16.32 -19.84 21.48
N ASP A 32 15.95 -18.55 21.55
CA ASP A 32 16.21 -17.66 22.67
C ASP A 32 14.97 -17.56 23.59
N ASN A 33 14.00 -18.47 23.40
CA ASN A 33 12.75 -18.59 24.16
C ASN A 33 11.80 -17.38 24.01
N ASN A 34 11.94 -16.60 22.95
CA ASN A 34 10.95 -15.58 22.63
C ASN A 34 9.70 -16.22 22.03
N LYS A 35 8.52 -15.80 22.50
CA LYS A 35 7.24 -16.19 21.90
C LYS A 35 6.80 -15.12 20.93
N TRP A 36 6.86 -15.44 19.65
CA TRP A 36 6.39 -14.62 18.54
C TRP A 36 4.90 -14.86 18.35
N ILE A 37 4.12 -13.79 18.35
CA ILE A 37 2.66 -13.81 18.40
C ILE A 37 2.14 -13.07 17.17
N GLY A 38 1.53 -13.82 16.25
CA GLY A 38 0.89 -13.27 15.06
C GLY A 38 -0.58 -12.94 15.31
N THR A 39 -0.96 -11.71 15.00
CA THR A 39 -2.35 -11.23 15.04
C THR A 39 -2.78 -10.63 13.69
N SER A 40 -4.06 -10.26 13.53
CA SER A 40 -4.53 -9.53 12.33
C SER A 40 -3.83 -8.17 12.17
N GLU A 41 -3.50 -7.55 13.30
CA GLU A 41 -2.98 -6.18 13.38
C GLU A 41 -1.44 -6.11 13.48
N GLY A 42 -0.74 -7.25 13.49
CA GLY A 42 0.71 -7.29 13.42
C GLY A 42 1.39 -8.43 14.19
N LEU A 43 2.68 -8.25 14.43
CA LEU A 43 3.56 -9.21 15.11
C LEU A 43 4.01 -8.63 16.46
N SER A 44 3.91 -9.42 17.53
CA SER A 44 4.44 -9.05 18.84
C SER A 44 5.34 -10.14 19.41
N VAL A 45 6.26 -9.75 20.30
CA VAL A 45 7.18 -10.68 20.95
C VAL A 45 6.99 -10.64 22.46
N PHE A 46 6.93 -11.83 23.07
CA PHE A 46 6.89 -11.99 24.51
C PHE A 46 8.14 -12.71 25.03
N ASN A 47 8.86 -12.05 25.95
CA ASN A 47 10.07 -12.56 26.59
C ASN A 47 10.05 -12.33 28.12
N GLU A 48 11.16 -12.58 28.82
CA GLU A 48 11.26 -12.39 30.29
C GLU A 48 11.00 -10.93 30.73
N GLY A 49 11.19 -9.96 29.85
CA GLY A 49 10.89 -8.54 30.08
C GLY A 49 9.42 -8.15 29.84
N GLY A 50 8.56 -9.08 29.46
CA GLY A 50 7.15 -8.83 29.15
C GLY A 50 6.82 -8.81 27.65
N ILE A 51 5.64 -8.28 27.31
CA ILE A 51 5.19 -8.15 25.90
C ILE A 51 5.81 -6.88 25.32
N VAL A 52 6.78 -7.04 24.43
CA VAL A 52 7.32 -5.94 23.62
C VAL A 52 6.60 -5.98 22.29
N SER A 53 5.73 -4.99 22.06
CA SER A 53 5.15 -4.78 20.74
C SER A 53 6.22 -4.23 19.82
N VAL A 54 6.58 -4.97 18.76
CA VAL A 54 7.24 -4.33 17.63
C VAL A 54 6.11 -3.67 16.83
N LYS A 55 5.71 -2.46 17.25
CA LYS A 55 4.76 -1.64 16.50
C LYS A 55 5.44 -1.12 15.22
N GLU A 56 5.71 -1.98 14.27
CA GLU A 56 5.55 -1.55 12.90
C GLU A 56 4.05 -1.53 12.67
N LYS A 57 3.44 -0.38 12.95
CA LYS A 57 2.03 -0.13 12.64
C LYS A 57 1.93 -0.10 11.11
N TYR A 58 1.92 -1.27 10.48
CA TYR A 58 1.51 -1.43 9.10
C TYR A 58 0.00 -1.22 9.07
N THR A 59 -0.45 0.02 9.23
CA THR A 59 -1.75 0.39 8.65
C THR A 59 -1.56 0.38 7.14
N HIS A 60 -1.51 -0.82 6.55
CA HIS A 60 -2.01 -1.01 5.21
C HIS A 60 -3.54 -0.87 5.32
N SER A 61 -4.03 0.32 5.68
CA SER A 61 -5.43 0.63 5.44
C SER A 61 -5.54 0.55 3.93
N LEU A 62 -6.19 -0.51 3.45
CA LEU A 62 -6.54 -0.61 2.04
C LEU A 62 -7.20 0.71 1.65
N PRO A 63 -6.85 1.27 0.49
CA PRO A 63 -7.47 2.51 0.07
C PRO A 63 -8.98 2.30 -0.02
N ASN A 64 -9.75 3.28 0.45
CA ASN A 64 -11.21 3.20 0.46
C ASN A 64 -11.83 3.70 -0.87
N GLU A 65 -11.02 4.29 -1.74
CA GLU A 65 -11.46 4.87 -3.01
C GLU A 65 -10.43 4.68 -4.13
N PHE A 66 -10.92 4.78 -5.36
CA PHE A 66 -10.06 4.97 -6.52
C PHE A 66 -9.45 6.37 -6.48
N PHE A 67 -8.14 6.48 -6.62
CA PHE A 67 -7.45 7.76 -6.62
C PHE A 67 -6.31 7.76 -7.63
N LEU A 68 -6.17 8.86 -8.37
CA LEU A 68 -5.03 9.13 -9.24
C LEU A 68 -4.29 10.38 -8.75
N SER A 69 -3.05 10.20 -8.32
CA SER A 69 -2.20 11.30 -7.87
C SER A 69 -1.73 12.14 -9.06
N GLN A 70 -1.38 13.39 -8.78
CA GLN A 70 -0.51 14.12 -9.71
C GLN A 70 0.83 13.38 -9.83
N ASN A 71 1.35 13.26 -11.05
CA ASN A 71 2.66 12.67 -11.31
C ASN A 71 3.76 13.54 -10.68
N TYR A 72 4.83 12.91 -10.18
CA TYR A 72 5.98 13.62 -9.62
C TYR A 72 7.30 13.04 -10.17
N PRO A 73 8.22 13.89 -10.65
CA PRO A 73 8.09 15.36 -10.79
C PRO A 73 7.06 15.77 -11.87
N ASN A 74 6.56 17.00 -11.80
CA ASN A 74 5.80 17.65 -12.88
C ASN A 74 6.03 19.18 -12.82
N PRO A 75 6.65 19.82 -13.83
CA PRO A 75 7.13 19.24 -15.08
C PRO A 75 8.23 18.18 -14.90
N PHE A 76 8.40 17.29 -15.87
CA PHE A 76 9.36 16.17 -15.80
C PHE A 76 10.23 16.05 -17.06
N ASN A 77 11.37 15.37 -16.94
CA ASN A 77 12.31 15.11 -18.04
C ASN A 77 13.16 13.85 -17.78
N PRO A 78 13.16 12.82 -18.65
CA PRO A 78 12.00 12.36 -19.44
C PRO A 78 11.09 11.45 -18.60
N SER A 79 11.42 11.21 -17.32
CA SER A 79 10.75 10.23 -16.47
C SER A 79 9.98 10.87 -15.31
N THR A 80 8.82 10.29 -14.99
CA THR A 80 7.98 10.68 -13.85
C THR A 80 7.34 9.45 -13.22
N THR A 81 6.88 9.58 -11.99
CA THR A 81 6.13 8.52 -11.29
C THR A 81 4.67 8.93 -11.12
N ILE A 82 3.75 8.05 -11.50
CA ILE A 82 2.31 8.19 -11.28
C ILE A 82 1.91 7.23 -10.15
N ARG A 83 1.31 7.75 -9.08
CA ARG A 83 0.78 6.94 -7.98
C ARG A 83 -0.73 6.87 -8.07
N TYR A 84 -1.30 5.72 -7.73
CA TYR A 84 -2.74 5.50 -7.77
C TYR A 84 -3.18 4.47 -6.73
N SER A 85 -4.46 4.49 -6.36
CA SER A 85 -5.04 3.54 -5.42
C SER A 85 -6.26 2.86 -6.00
N ILE A 86 -6.43 1.58 -5.66
CA ILE A 86 -7.51 0.70 -6.09
C ILE A 86 -8.16 0.12 -4.82
N PRO A 87 -9.46 0.36 -4.56
CA PRO A 87 -10.09 -0.07 -3.31
C PRO A 87 -10.55 -1.53 -3.31
N GLU A 88 -10.67 -2.14 -4.49
CA GLU A 88 -11.20 -3.49 -4.68
C GLU A 88 -10.69 -4.09 -6.00
N LEU A 89 -10.72 -5.42 -6.11
CA LEU A 89 -10.28 -6.13 -7.32
C LEU A 89 -10.99 -5.57 -8.57
N SER A 90 -10.20 -5.00 -9.50
CA SER A 90 -10.71 -4.31 -10.68
C SER A 90 -9.77 -4.46 -11.87
N ASN A 91 -10.34 -4.46 -13.09
CA ASN A 91 -9.57 -4.22 -14.31
C ASN A 91 -9.18 -2.75 -14.38
N VAL A 92 -7.88 -2.47 -14.34
CA VAL A 92 -7.32 -1.12 -14.24
C VAL A 92 -6.57 -0.78 -15.52
N SER A 93 -6.86 0.40 -16.08
CA SER A 93 -6.06 0.95 -17.17
C SER A 93 -5.54 2.35 -16.84
N ILE A 94 -4.26 2.60 -17.14
CA ILE A 94 -3.65 3.92 -17.12
C ILE A 94 -3.07 4.18 -18.50
N LYS A 95 -3.67 5.15 -19.20
CA LYS A 95 -3.31 5.49 -20.58
C LYS A 95 -2.95 6.96 -20.70
N VAL A 96 -1.97 7.28 -21.55
CA VAL A 96 -1.48 8.63 -21.81
C VAL A 96 -1.97 9.09 -23.19
N TYR A 97 -2.42 10.33 -23.27
CA TYR A 97 -3.00 10.97 -24.44
C TYR A 97 -2.32 12.31 -24.72
N ASP A 98 -2.22 12.67 -25.99
CA ASP A 98 -1.85 14.03 -26.39
C ASP A 98 -3.05 15.00 -26.33
N VAL A 99 -2.82 16.27 -26.66
CA VAL A 99 -3.87 17.32 -26.65
C VAL A 99 -5.00 17.11 -27.67
N LEU A 100 -4.80 16.22 -28.64
CA LEU A 100 -5.83 15.84 -29.62
C LEU A 100 -6.62 14.61 -29.17
N GLY A 101 -6.32 14.06 -27.98
CA GLY A 101 -6.96 12.86 -27.45
C GLY A 101 -6.43 11.56 -28.05
N ARG A 102 -5.31 11.60 -28.79
CA ARG A 102 -4.70 10.37 -29.34
C ARG A 102 -3.93 9.66 -28.24
N GLU A 103 -4.16 8.36 -28.09
CA GLU A 103 -3.39 7.53 -27.17
C GLU A 103 -1.93 7.45 -27.65
N VAL A 104 -0.99 7.79 -26.77
CA VAL A 104 0.45 7.76 -27.05
C VAL A 104 1.20 6.71 -26.23
N ALA A 105 0.62 6.23 -25.13
CA ALA A 105 1.16 5.14 -24.33
C ALA A 105 0.06 4.47 -23.49
N THR A 106 0.20 3.16 -23.26
CA THR A 106 -0.51 2.43 -22.21
C THR A 106 0.50 2.02 -21.14
N LEU A 107 0.28 2.46 -19.90
CA LEU A 107 1.18 2.24 -18.77
C LEU A 107 0.77 1.06 -17.89
N VAL A 108 -0.55 0.84 -17.79
CA VAL A 108 -1.18 -0.25 -17.03
C VAL A 108 -2.42 -0.68 -17.83
N ASP A 109 -2.64 -1.98 -17.95
CA ASP A 109 -3.86 -2.58 -18.52
C ASP A 109 -4.00 -4.03 -18.01
N GLU A 110 -4.33 -4.16 -16.74
CA GLU A 110 -4.39 -5.46 -16.06
C GLU A 110 -5.34 -5.44 -14.85
N GLU A 111 -5.72 -6.62 -14.37
CA GLU A 111 -6.48 -6.77 -13.14
C GLU A 111 -5.58 -6.51 -11.92
N LYS A 112 -6.01 -5.65 -11.00
CA LYS A 112 -5.29 -5.32 -9.77
C LYS A 112 -6.18 -5.54 -8.54
N PRO A 113 -5.67 -6.19 -7.47
CA PRO A 113 -6.37 -6.26 -6.20
C PRO A 113 -6.43 -4.88 -5.51
N ALA A 114 -7.08 -4.83 -4.35
CA ALA A 114 -7.07 -3.63 -3.53
C ALA A 114 -5.63 -3.28 -3.10
N GLY A 115 -5.22 -2.02 -3.28
CA GLY A 115 -3.88 -1.58 -2.93
C GLY A 115 -3.48 -0.22 -3.46
N ASN A 116 -2.33 0.25 -3.01
CA ASN A 116 -1.66 1.45 -3.52
C ASN A 116 -0.55 1.03 -4.48
N TYR A 117 -0.48 1.68 -5.63
CA TYR A 117 0.41 1.33 -6.72
C TYR A 117 1.17 2.56 -7.24
N GLN A 118 2.27 2.28 -7.93
CA GLN A 118 3.01 3.28 -8.68
C GLN A 118 3.45 2.70 -10.01
N VAL A 119 3.44 3.54 -11.05
CA VAL A 119 3.98 3.21 -12.37
C VAL A 119 4.92 4.32 -12.82
N GLN A 120 6.06 3.92 -13.37
CA GLN A 120 7.02 4.86 -13.95
C GLN A 120 6.67 5.10 -15.41
N PHE A 121 6.64 6.37 -15.81
CA PHE A 121 6.45 6.76 -17.20
C PHE A 121 7.73 7.37 -17.73
N ASN A 122 8.36 6.72 -18.71
CA ASN A 122 9.48 7.27 -19.48
C ASN A 122 8.95 7.78 -20.83
N ALA A 123 9.05 9.09 -21.04
CA ALA A 123 8.57 9.79 -22.24
C ALA A 123 9.70 10.19 -23.20
N GLU A 124 10.83 9.49 -23.19
CA GLU A 124 12.00 9.78 -24.03
C GLU A 124 11.67 9.87 -25.52
N ASN A 125 10.68 9.12 -26.01
CA ASN A 125 10.25 9.13 -27.41
C ASN A 125 9.17 10.18 -27.73
N LEU A 126 8.74 10.99 -26.75
CA LEU A 126 7.72 12.03 -26.94
C LEU A 126 8.34 13.43 -27.04
N LYS A 127 7.62 14.37 -27.66
CA LYS A 127 8.05 15.79 -27.75
C LYS A 127 7.67 16.55 -26.48
N SER A 128 8.42 17.58 -26.12
CA SER A 128 8.04 18.52 -25.05
C SER A 128 6.62 19.04 -25.28
N GLY A 129 5.84 19.14 -24.21
CA GLY A 129 4.45 19.55 -24.34
C GLY A 129 3.55 19.07 -23.19
N ILE A 130 2.26 19.30 -23.39
CA ILE A 130 1.20 18.91 -22.47
C ILE A 130 0.61 17.58 -22.93
N TYR A 131 0.43 16.68 -21.98
CA TYR A 131 -0.25 15.41 -22.16
C TYR A 131 -1.24 15.18 -21.01
N PHE A 132 -2.10 14.21 -21.18
CA PHE A 132 -3.08 13.80 -20.19
C PHE A 132 -2.95 12.32 -19.93
N TYR A 133 -3.11 11.89 -18.68
CA TYR A 133 -3.17 10.48 -18.33
C TYR A 133 -4.47 10.22 -17.58
N THR A 134 -5.09 9.10 -17.91
CA THR A 134 -6.40 8.73 -17.38
C THR A 134 -6.30 7.37 -16.71
N LEU A 135 -6.72 7.31 -15.45
CA LEU A 135 -7.02 6.07 -14.73
C LEU A 135 -8.48 5.70 -15.00
N LYS A 136 -8.73 4.50 -15.52
CA LYS A 136 -10.07 3.91 -15.60
C LYS A 136 -10.11 2.58 -14.87
N ALA A 137 -11.16 2.38 -14.09
CA ALA A 137 -11.46 1.12 -13.43
C ALA A 137 -12.96 1.06 -13.12
N ARG A 138 -13.67 0.00 -13.54
CA ARG A 138 -15.14 -0.08 -13.44
C ARG A 138 -15.80 1.19 -14.03
N GLU A 139 -16.67 1.85 -13.27
CA GLU A 139 -17.32 3.13 -13.62
C GLU A 139 -16.46 4.37 -13.27
N PHE A 140 -15.31 4.18 -12.60
CA PHE A 140 -14.43 5.27 -12.21
C PHE A 140 -13.53 5.69 -13.39
N SER A 141 -13.46 7.00 -13.63
CA SER A 141 -12.52 7.60 -14.58
C SER A 141 -12.00 8.91 -14.03
N GLN A 142 -10.68 9.04 -13.91
CA GLN A 142 -10.03 10.29 -13.51
C GLN A 142 -8.87 10.61 -14.44
N THR A 143 -8.83 11.86 -14.89
CA THR A 143 -7.79 12.38 -15.79
C THR A 143 -6.96 13.45 -15.10
N LYS A 144 -5.66 13.43 -15.33
CA LYS A 144 -4.70 14.43 -14.84
C LYS A 144 -3.80 14.88 -15.99
N LYS A 145 -3.28 16.10 -15.87
CA LYS A 145 -2.38 16.73 -16.86
C LYS A 145 -0.92 16.49 -16.44
N LEU A 146 -0.04 16.15 -17.38
CA LEU A 146 1.41 16.12 -17.18
C LEU A 146 2.13 16.99 -18.21
N THR A 147 3.23 17.62 -17.80
CA THR A 147 4.02 18.55 -18.63
C THR A 147 5.43 17.98 -18.82
N LEU A 148 5.74 17.57 -20.04
CA LEU A 148 7.08 17.09 -20.42
C LEU A 148 7.94 18.27 -20.86
N LEU A 149 9.11 18.42 -20.25
CA LEU A 149 10.16 19.34 -20.68
C LEU A 149 11.34 18.53 -21.21
N LYS A 150 11.88 18.93 -22.35
CA LYS A 150 13.18 18.50 -22.87
C LYS A 150 14.03 19.73 -23.11
#